data_AF-A0A7K4IM53-F1
#
_entry.id   AF-A0A7K4IM53-F1
#
_cell.length_a   1.000
_cell.length_b   1.000
_cell.length_c   1.000
_cell.angle_alpha   90.00
_cell.angle_beta   90.00
_cell.angle_gamma   90.00
#
_symmetry.space_group_name_H-M   'P 1'
#
loop_
_entity.id
_entity.type
_entity.pdbx_description
1 polymer ?
#
loop_
_entity_poly.entity_id
_entity_poly.type
_entity_poly.pdbx_seq_one_letter_code
_entity_poly.pdbx_strand_id
1 'polypeptide(L)' 'MRKILVALPEEIVNLIDKELLGKLGEGYSDTLRTIIMNWLSEKGYFTKGEKNVKE' A
#
# COMPACT_ATOMS: atom_id res chain seq x y z
N MET A 1 5.11 -8.48 -11.76
CA MET A 1 4.21 -7.53 -11.06
C MET A 1 3.51 -6.64 -12.07
N ARG A 2 2.22 -6.37 -11.91
CA ARG A 2 1.53 -5.32 -12.68
C ARG A 2 1.90 -3.96 -12.10
N LYS A 3 2.16 -2.98 -12.96
CA LYS A 3 2.48 -1.60 -12.57
C LYS A 3 1.26 -0.73 -12.83
N ILE A 4 0.97 0.18 -11.89
CA ILE A 4 -0.12 1.15 -11.99
C ILE A 4 0.51 2.52 -11.75
N LEU A 5 0.23 3.47 -12.65
CA LEU A 5 0.62 4.86 -12.48
C LEU A 5 -0.52 5.61 -11.79
N VAL A 6 -0.20 6.41 -10.78
CA VAL A 6 -1.18 7.15 -9.98
C VAL A 6 -0.76 8.61 -9.88
N ALA A 7 -1.73 9.51 -9.98
CA ALA A 7 -1.55 10.92 -9.64
C ALA A 7 -2.04 11.15 -8.22
N LEU A 8 -1.25 11.84 -7.41
CA LEU A 8 -1.59 12.17 -6.03
C LEU A 8 -1.47 13.69 -5.83
N PRO A 9 -2.24 14.29 -4.90
CA PRO A 9 -2.05 15.68 -4.51
C PRO A 9 -0.62 15.92 -4.02
N GLU A 10 -0.10 17.12 -4.26
CA GLU A 10 1.27 17.50 -3.93
C GLU A 10 1.53 17.39 -2.41
N GLU A 11 0.53 17.70 -1.59
CA GLU A 11 0.62 17.58 -0.14
C GLU A 11 0.87 16.12 0.30
N ILE A 12 0.28 15.15 -0.40
CA ILE A 12 0.46 13.73 -0.11
C ILE A 12 1.85 13.27 -0.53
N VAL A 13 2.33 13.73 -1.68
CA VAL A 13 3.71 13.42 -2.14
C VAL A 13 4.72 13.98 -1.15
N ASN A 14 4.53 15.23 -0.72
CA ASN A 14 5.39 15.88 0.27
C ASN A 14 5.40 15.15 1.62
N LEU A 15 4.24 14.64 2.06
CA LEU A 15 4.14 13.83 3.28
C LEU A 15 4.95 12.53 3.15
N ILE A 16 4.81 11.84 2.01
CA ILE A 16 5.56 10.61 1.73
C ILE A 16 7.06 10.89 1.77
N ASP A 17 7.50 11.97 1.12
CA ASP A 17 8.92 12.34 1.02
C ASP A 17 9.56 12.65 2.36
N LYS A 18 8.89 13.47 3.17
CA LYS A 18 9.47 14.01 4.39
C LYS A 18 9.37 13.04 5.56
N GLU A 19 8.32 12.23 5.60
CA GLU A 19 7.98 11.49 6.81
C GLU A 19 8.03 9.98 6.67
N LEU A 20 7.73 9.45 5.49
CA LEU A 20 7.43 8.03 5.29
C LEU A 20 8.53 7.27 4.53
N LEU A 21 9.18 7.92 3.57
CA LEU A 21 10.37 7.37 2.89
C LEU A 21 11.49 7.08 3.90
N GLY A 22 12.10 5.91 3.78
CA GLY A 22 13.13 5.42 4.69
C GLY A 22 12.61 4.87 6.03
N LYS A 23 11.33 5.11 6.39
CA LYS A 23 10.70 4.51 7.57
C LYS A 23 9.81 3.32 7.24
N LEU A 24 8.94 3.49 6.23
CA LEU A 24 7.98 2.47 5.80
C LEU A 24 8.44 1.67 4.58
N GLY A 25 9.41 2.19 3.83
CA GLY A 25 9.96 1.55 2.64
C GLY A 25 11.09 2.38 2.04
N GLU A 26 11.88 1.76 1.17
CA GLU A 26 13.08 2.39 0.58
C GLU A 26 12.75 3.32 -0.60
N GLY A 27 11.55 3.21 -1.18
CA GLY A 27 11.13 4.04 -2.29
C GLY A 27 9.62 4.10 -2.44
N TYR A 28 9.12 5.05 -3.25
CA TYR A 28 7.69 5.33 -3.39
C TYR A 28 6.81 4.11 -3.65
N SER A 29 7.26 3.22 -4.55
CA SER A 29 6.49 2.03 -4.91
C SER A 29 6.38 1.04 -3.75
N ASP A 30 7.39 0.97 -2.89
CA ASP A 30 7.39 0.11 -1.72
C ASP A 30 6.57 0.72 -0.60
N THR A 31 6.81 2.00 -0.29
CA THR A 31 6.04 2.75 0.70
C THR A 31 4.54 2.76 0.39
N LEU A 32 4.14 3.05 -0.85
CA LEU A 32 2.73 3.01 -1.27
C LEU A 32 2.15 1.60 -1.19
N ARG A 33 2.93 0.57 -1.57
CA ARG A 33 2.48 -0.82 -1.45
C ARG A 33 2.19 -1.16 0.01
N THR A 34 3.10 -0.84 0.93
CA THR A 34 2.92 -1.08 2.36
C THR A 34 1.67 -0.38 2.89
N ILE A 35 1.47 0.90 2.55
CA ILE A 35 0.28 1.66 2.96
C ILE A 35 -1.01 1.00 2.43
N ILE A 36 -1.05 0.67 1.14
CA ILE A 36 -2.23 0.07 0.50
C ILE A 36 -2.53 -1.30 1.12
N MET A 37 -1.52 -2.15 1.31
CA MET A 37 -1.69 -3.49 1.89
C MET A 37 -2.16 -3.41 3.34
N ASN A 38 -1.60 -2.51 4.15
CA ASN A 38 -2.04 -2.32 5.54
C ASN A 38 -3.51 -1.86 5.58
N TRP A 39 -3.87 -0.82 4.80
CA TRP A 39 -5.24 -0.32 4.76
C TRP A 39 -6.24 -1.39 4.30
N LEU A 40 -5.90 -2.16 3.25
CA LEU A 40 -6.74 -3.24 2.76
C LEU A 40 -6.90 -4.37 3.80
N SER A 41 -5.85 -4.67 4.57
CA SER A 41 -5.87 -5.65 5.65
C SER A 41 -6.76 -5.20 6.80
N GLU A 42 -6.60 -3.94 7.26
CA GLU A 42 -7.43 -3.34 8.30
C GLU A 42 -8.92 -3.33 7.94
N LYS A 43 -9.22 -3.16 6.65
CA LYS A 43 -10.60 -3.22 6.13
C LYS A 43 -11.11 -4.64 5.88
N GLY A 44 -10.30 -5.67 6.09
CA GLY A 44 -10.68 -7.07 5.92
C GLY A 44 -10.85 -7.51 4.47
N TYR A 45 -10.23 -6.81 3.50
CA TYR A 45 -10.30 -7.21 2.09
C TYR A 45 -9.51 -8.50 1.81
N PHE A 46 -8.48 -8.79 2.60
CA PHE A 46 -7.73 -10.06 2.48
C PHE A 46 -8.40 -11.22 3.23
N THR A 47 -9.12 -10.95 4.32
CA THR A 47 -9.77 -12.00 5.14
C THR A 47 -11.08 -12.51 4.54
N LYS A 48 -11.65 -11.82 3.55
CA LYS A 48 -12.89 -12.23 2.87
C LYS A 48 -12.71 -13.36 1.84
N GLY A 49 -11.48 -13.86 1.64
CA GLY A 49 -11.13 -14.79 0.56
C GLY A 49 -10.70 -16.21 0.97
N GLU A 50 -10.40 -16.49 2.24
CA GLU A 50 -9.87 -17.80 2.67
C GLU A 50 -10.97 -18.83 3.05
N LYS A 51 -12.18 -18.68 2.51
CA LYS A 51 -13.17 -19.79 2.43
C LYS A 51 -13.16 -20.45 1.05
N ASN A 52 -11.97 -20.70 0.51
CA ASN A 52 -11.77 -21.80 -0.43
C ASN A 52 -10.75 -22.75 0.17
N VAL A 53 -11.19 -23.46 1.21
CA VAL A 53 -10.73 -24.81 1.50
C VAL A 53 -10.93 -25.59 0.20
N LYS A 54 -9.84 -25.88 -0.50
CA LYS A 54 -9.80 -27.03 -1.39
C LYS A 54 -9.26 -28.19 -0.58
N GLU A 55 -10.18 -29.09 -0.21
CA GLU A 55 -9.93 -30.52 -0.09
C GLU A 55 -9.09 -31.06 -1.25
#